data_AF-A0A497LT73-F1
#
_entry.id   AF-A0A497LT73-F1
#
_cell.length_a   1.000
_cell.length_b   1.000
_cell.length_c   1.000
_cell.angle_alpha   90.00
_cell.angle_beta   90.00
_cell.angle_gamma   90.00
#
_symmetry.space_group_name_H-M   'P 1'
#
loop_
_entity.id
_entity.type
_entity.pdbx_description
1 polymer ?
#
loop_
_entity_poly.entity_id
_entity_poly.type
_entity_poly.pdbx_seq_one_letter_code
_entity_poly.pdbx_strand_id
1 'polypeptide(L)'
;MPYCPECGAEVEEDYLFCPECGSPLREVPREPVSFLHLVGRGLRCLLAPVSPPPPLYRPTDVVYERRPPYSPVRRYLLMGVILGIVGMFLMYGGEWLTYFGITVIGMAPPVLYFLWMRRNDRYEEEPLGMVLFTIGWGVFVGLFAGMLNSLLSEGLHLGAYI
;
A
#
# COMPACT_ATOMS: atom_id res chain seq x y z
N MET A 1 35.82 9.05 -26.96
CA MET A 1 34.38 8.89 -27.25
C MET A 1 34.12 7.39 -27.28
N PRO A 2 33.58 6.79 -26.20
CA PRO A 2 33.24 5.37 -26.21
C PRO A 2 32.05 5.08 -27.15
N TYR A 3 31.97 3.83 -27.62
CA TYR A 3 30.84 3.33 -28.41
C TYR A 3 30.12 2.23 -27.64
N CYS A 4 28.81 2.12 -27.83
CA CYS A 4 28.01 1.07 -27.21
C CYS A 4 28.42 -0.30 -27.77
N PRO A 5 28.75 -1.30 -26.93
CA PRO A 5 29.18 -2.62 -27.39
C PRO A 5 28.07 -3.44 -28.07
N GLU A 6 26.79 -3.11 -27.83
CA GLU A 6 25.64 -3.84 -28.39
C GLU A 6 25.17 -3.28 -29.74
N CYS A 7 25.11 -1.96 -29.90
CA CYS A 7 24.57 -1.33 -31.12
C CYS A 7 25.55 -0.45 -31.90
N GLY A 8 26.74 -0.18 -31.35
CA GLY A 8 27.76 0.66 -32.00
C GLY A 8 27.50 2.16 -31.99
N ALA A 9 26.44 2.64 -31.31
CA ALA A 9 26.15 4.07 -31.16
C ALA A 9 27.24 4.79 -30.34
N GLU A 10 27.53 6.05 -30.69
CA GLU A 10 28.41 6.91 -29.91
C GLU A 10 27.76 7.23 -28.56
N VAL A 11 28.52 7.10 -27.47
CA VAL A 11 28.03 7.29 -26.10
C VAL A 11 29.03 8.12 -25.29
N GLU A 12 28.53 8.88 -24.31
CA GLU A 12 29.38 9.65 -23.39
C GLU A 12 29.84 8.76 -22.23
N GLU A 13 30.99 9.09 -21.60
CA GLU A 13 31.58 8.30 -20.51
C GLU A 13 30.71 8.23 -19.25
N ASP A 14 29.81 9.19 -19.08
CA ASP A 14 28.93 9.31 -17.92
C ASP A 14 27.61 8.54 -18.08
N TYR A 15 27.35 7.98 -19.26
CA TYR A 15 26.09 7.28 -19.52
C TYR A 15 26.06 5.91 -18.83
N LEU A 16 25.00 5.67 -18.06
CA LEU A 16 24.75 4.38 -17.42
C LEU A 16 24.10 3.38 -18.39
N PHE A 17 23.34 3.87 -19.37
CA PHE A 17 22.60 3.10 -20.37
C PHE A 17 22.76 3.74 -21.75
N CYS A 18 22.75 2.92 -22.81
CA CYS A 18 22.78 3.41 -24.18
C CYS A 18 21.45 4.07 -24.55
N PRO A 19 21.44 5.30 -25.10
CA PRO A 19 20.21 5.99 -25.50
C PRO A 19 19.53 5.35 -26.72
N GLU A 20 20.28 4.63 -27.58
CA GLU A 20 19.76 4.01 -28.79
C GLU A 20 19.16 2.62 -28.54
N CYS A 21 19.88 1.75 -27.82
CA CYS A 21 19.44 0.35 -27.62
C CYS A 21 19.03 0.01 -26.19
N GLY A 22 19.26 0.89 -25.21
CA GLY A 22 18.93 0.67 -23.81
C GLY A 22 19.84 -0.30 -23.05
N SER A 23 20.90 -0.82 -23.69
CA SER A 23 21.83 -1.73 -23.01
C SER A 23 22.57 -1.01 -21.87
N PRO A 24 22.79 -1.66 -20.72
CA PRO A 24 23.61 -1.08 -19.66
C PRO A 24 25.06 -0.91 -20.15
N LEU A 25 25.62 0.28 -19.97
CA LEU A 25 27.01 0.60 -20.29
C LEU A 25 27.93 0.43 -19.07
N ARG A 26 27.35 0.51 -17.87
CA ARG A 26 28.00 0.20 -16.59
C ARG A 26 27.11 -0.71 -15.76
N GLU A 27 27.75 -1.51 -14.91
CA GLU A 27 27.04 -2.20 -13.84
C GLU A 27 26.49 -1.15 -12.87
N VAL A 28 25.16 -1.06 -12.79
CA VAL A 28 24.49 -0.25 -11.77
C VAL A 28 24.29 -1.15 -10.55
N PRO A 29 24.93 -0.86 -9.40
CA PRO A 29 24.71 -1.64 -8.19
C PRO A 29 23.23 -1.58 -7.82
N ARG A 30 22.54 -2.72 -7.91
CA ARG A 30 21.18 -2.86 -7.38
C ARG A 30 21.33 -3.34 -5.94
N GLU A 31 21.38 -2.42 -5.00
CA GLU A 31 21.29 -2.82 -3.59
C GLU A 31 19.90 -3.38 -3.32
N PRO A 32 19.77 -4.64 -2.86
CA PRO A 32 18.50 -5.17 -2.45
C PRO A 32 18.03 -4.38 -1.22
N VAL A 33 16.89 -3.69 -1.36
CA VAL A 33 16.26 -3.00 -0.23
C VAL A 33 15.78 -4.05 0.75
N SER A 34 16.48 -4.20 1.88
CA SER A 34 16.09 -5.17 2.91
C SER A 34 14.85 -4.69 3.64
N PHE A 35 13.96 -5.62 4.01
CA PHE A 35 12.75 -5.29 4.78
C PHE A 35 13.06 -4.54 6.08
N LEU A 36 14.13 -4.94 6.78
CA LEU A 36 14.60 -4.27 7.99
C LEU A 36 15.02 -2.82 7.73
N HIS A 37 15.68 -2.54 6.60
CA HIS A 37 16.02 -1.18 6.21
C HIS A 37 14.76 -0.33 5.99
N LEU A 38 13.74 -0.93 5.35
CA LEU A 38 12.45 -0.30 5.07
C LEU A 38 11.70 0.09 6.36
N VAL A 39 11.60 -0.86 7.30
CA VAL A 39 10.99 -0.66 8.62
C VAL A 39 11.75 0.40 9.41
N GLY A 40 13.09 0.33 9.41
CA GLY A 40 13.94 1.31 10.10
C GLY A 40 13.78 2.73 9.56
N ARG A 41 13.62 2.88 8.23
CA ARG A 41 13.36 4.18 7.60
C ARG A 41 11.97 4.71 7.97
N GLY A 42 10.94 3.85 7.96
CA GLY A 42 9.59 4.20 8.38
C GLY A 42 9.52 4.66 9.84
N LEU A 43 10.18 3.95 10.76
CA LEU A 43 10.24 4.32 12.18
C LEU A 43 10.93 5.67 12.40
N ARG A 44 12.00 5.93 11.63
CA ARG A 44 12.75 7.20 11.70
C ARG A 44 11.91 8.38 11.22
N CYS A 45 11.10 8.20 10.18
CA CYS A 45 10.14 9.22 9.74
C CYS A 45 9.05 9.52 10.78
N LEU A 46 8.62 8.53 11.56
CA LEU A 46 7.65 8.72 12.64
C LEU A 46 8.24 9.47 13.84
N LEU A 47 9.51 9.22 14.17
CA LEU A 47 10.19 9.76 15.34
C LEU A 47 10.87 11.11 15.09
N ALA A 48 11.20 11.45 13.85
CA ALA A 48 11.90 12.68 13.47
C ALA A 48 11.24 13.35 12.24
N PRO A 49 10.08 14.03 12.41
CA PRO A 49 9.34 14.63 11.30
C PRO A 49 10.03 15.85 10.64
N VAL A 50 11.22 16.24 11.13
CA VAL A 50 11.90 17.50 10.76
C VAL A 50 12.88 17.34 9.59
N SER A 51 13.22 16.12 9.18
CA SER A 51 14.04 15.95 7.97
C SER A 51 13.21 16.35 6.73
N PRO A 52 13.70 17.26 5.89
CA PRO A 52 13.03 17.57 4.63
C PRO A 52 12.83 16.26 3.86
N PRO A 53 11.66 16.07 3.21
CA PRO A 53 11.44 14.87 2.43
C PRO A 53 12.56 14.77 1.39
N PRO A 54 13.05 13.55 1.09
CA PRO A 54 13.97 13.36 -0.02
C PRO A 54 13.34 13.99 -1.28
N PRO A 55 14.15 14.54 -2.21
CA PRO A 55 13.62 15.07 -3.46
C PRO A 55 12.78 13.98 -4.14
N LEU A 56 11.57 14.33 -4.57
CA LEU A 56 10.70 13.41 -5.28
C LEU A 56 11.37 13.05 -6.61
N TYR A 57 11.97 11.87 -6.67
CA TYR A 57 12.53 11.34 -7.90
C TYR A 57 11.37 10.90 -8.77
N ARG A 58 10.94 11.76 -9.71
CA ARG A 58 9.97 11.33 -10.71
C ARG A 58 10.62 10.25 -11.57
N PRO A 59 9.96 9.10 -11.78
CA PRO A 59 10.40 8.16 -12.80
C PRO A 59 10.55 8.89 -14.12
N THR A 60 11.57 8.54 -14.90
CA THR A 60 11.72 9.06 -16.26
C THR A 60 10.50 8.70 -17.10
N ASP A 61 10.15 9.52 -18.09
CA ASP A 61 8.97 9.30 -18.93
C ASP A 61 9.00 7.94 -19.66
N VAL A 62 10.19 7.40 -19.90
CA VAL A 62 10.45 6.04 -20.43
C VAL A 62 9.77 4.95 -19.58
N VAL A 63 9.70 5.13 -18.25
CA VAL A 63 9.01 4.19 -17.34
C VAL A 63 7.50 4.18 -17.62
N TYR A 64 6.93 5.31 -18.04
CA TYR A 64 5.51 5.45 -18.37
C TYR A 64 5.17 5.11 -19.81
N GLU A 65 6.17 5.01 -20.69
CA GLU A 65 6.00 4.71 -22.11
C GLU A 65 5.33 3.35 -22.36
N ARG A 66 5.50 2.38 -21.44
CA ARG A 66 4.80 1.09 -21.43
C ARG A 66 3.84 0.94 -20.25
N ARG A 67 2.99 1.95 -20.00
CA ARG A 67 1.96 1.84 -18.96
C ARG A 67 0.94 0.74 -19.33
N PRO A 68 0.63 -0.22 -18.42
CA PRO A 68 -0.47 -1.16 -18.66
C PRO A 68 -1.79 -0.39 -18.84
N PRO A 69 -2.74 -0.93 -19.63
CA PRO A 69 -3.98 -0.23 -19.92
C PRO A 69 -4.73 0.13 -18.62
N TYR A 70 -5.14 1.40 -18.52
CA TYR A 70 -5.83 1.93 -17.35
C TYR A 70 -7.09 1.11 -17.05
N SER A 71 -7.26 0.77 -15.78
CA SER A 71 -8.48 0.11 -15.35
C SER A 71 -9.45 1.07 -14.64
N PRO A 72 -10.71 1.18 -15.09
CA PRO A 72 -11.64 2.14 -14.52
C PRO A 72 -12.02 1.76 -13.09
N VAL A 73 -11.98 2.73 -12.17
CA VAL A 73 -12.32 2.52 -10.75
C VAL A 73 -13.76 2.01 -10.56
N ARG A 74 -14.67 2.37 -11.48
CA ARG A 74 -16.09 1.97 -11.46
C ARG A 74 -16.28 0.47 -11.30
N ARG A 75 -15.44 -0.37 -11.93
CA ARG A 75 -15.60 -1.83 -11.87
C ARG A 75 -15.34 -2.37 -10.46
N TYR A 76 -14.39 -1.79 -9.73
CA TYR A 76 -14.05 -2.17 -8.36
C TYR A 76 -15.11 -1.66 -7.38
N LEU A 77 -15.61 -0.44 -7.59
CA LEU A 77 -16.73 0.10 -6.81
C LEU A 77 -17.99 -0.76 -6.96
N LEU A 78 -18.32 -1.19 -8.18
CA LEU A 78 -19.44 -2.10 -8.42
C LEU A 78 -19.25 -3.43 -7.70
N MET A 79 -18.05 -4.02 -7.75
CA MET A 79 -17.76 -5.24 -6.97
C MET A 79 -17.90 -5.00 -5.45
N GLY A 80 -17.49 -3.84 -4.96
CA GLY A 80 -17.64 -3.46 -3.54
C GLY A 80 -19.10 -3.34 -3.12
N VAL A 81 -19.95 -2.73 -3.96
CA VAL A 81 -21.40 -2.66 -3.72
C VAL A 81 -22.02 -4.05 -3.72
N ILE A 82 -21.68 -4.90 -4.69
CA ILE A 82 -22.19 -6.28 -4.76
C ILE A 82 -21.79 -7.07 -3.51
N LEU A 83 -20.51 -7.01 -3.12
CA LEU A 83 -20.03 -7.68 -1.90
C LEU A 83 -20.66 -7.10 -0.64
N GLY A 84 -20.96 -5.80 -0.60
CA GLY A 84 -21.70 -5.18 0.50
C GLY A 84 -23.13 -5.71 0.61
N ILE A 85 -23.86 -5.84 -0.50
CA ILE A 85 -25.20 -6.43 -0.52
C ILE A 85 -25.16 -7.90 -0.11
N VAL A 86 -24.19 -8.66 -0.62
CA VAL A 86 -23.98 -10.07 -0.23
C VAL A 86 -23.68 -10.18 1.26
N GLY A 87 -22.76 -9.35 1.77
CA GLY A 87 -22.44 -9.29 3.20
C GLY A 87 -23.66 -8.95 4.04
N MET A 88 -24.48 -8.00 3.62
CA MET A 88 -25.72 -7.61 4.31
C MET A 88 -26.74 -8.76 4.32
N PHE A 89 -26.86 -9.51 3.22
CA PHE A 89 -27.72 -10.70 3.17
C PHE A 89 -27.26 -11.80 4.13
N LEU A 90 -25.94 -12.02 4.23
CA LEU A 90 -25.37 -13.03 5.13
C LEU A 90 -25.65 -12.74 6.61
N MET A 91 -25.93 -11.48 6.98
CA MET A 91 -26.30 -11.10 8.34
C MET A 91 -27.65 -11.65 8.79
N TYR A 92 -28.51 -12.11 7.88
CA TYR A 92 -29.76 -12.79 8.23
C TYR A 92 -29.57 -14.29 8.57
N GLY A 93 -28.34 -14.80 8.49
CA GLY A 93 -28.00 -16.17 8.84
C GLY A 93 -27.85 -16.40 10.34
N GLY A 94 -27.19 -17.51 10.71
CA GLY A 94 -26.78 -17.74 12.10
C GLY A 94 -25.54 -16.93 12.51
N GLU A 95 -25.18 -16.99 13.79
CA GLU A 95 -24.05 -16.24 14.39
C GLU A 95 -22.78 -16.21 13.53
N TRP A 96 -22.35 -17.38 13.04
CA TRP A 96 -21.14 -17.48 12.22
C TRP A 96 -21.25 -16.74 10.87
N LEU A 97 -22.42 -16.82 10.23
CA LEU A 97 -22.72 -16.11 8.99
C LEU A 97 -22.80 -14.60 9.20
N THR A 98 -23.29 -14.16 10.36
CA THR A 98 -23.36 -12.74 10.72
C THR A 98 -21.97 -12.13 10.84
N TYR A 99 -21.04 -12.80 11.54
CA TYR A 99 -19.65 -12.34 11.61
C TYR A 99 -18.96 -12.32 10.24
N PHE A 100 -19.22 -13.33 9.42
CA PHE A 100 -18.71 -13.37 8.06
C PHE A 100 -19.28 -12.22 7.20
N GLY A 101 -20.58 -11.92 7.33
CA GLY A 101 -21.22 -10.79 6.64
C GLY A 101 -20.61 -9.45 7.01
N ILE A 102 -20.43 -9.18 8.31
CA ILE A 102 -19.80 -7.95 8.83
C ILE A 102 -18.38 -7.80 8.30
N THR A 103 -17.57 -8.87 8.32
CA THR A 103 -16.19 -8.82 7.82
C THR A 103 -16.11 -8.56 6.31
N VAL A 104 -17.01 -9.16 5.52
CA VAL A 104 -17.09 -8.90 4.07
C VAL A 104 -17.44 -7.43 3.80
N ILE A 105 -18.43 -6.87 4.49
CA ILE A 105 -18.82 -5.45 4.34
C ILE A 105 -17.65 -4.53 4.70
N GLY A 106 -16.96 -4.81 5.81
CA GLY A 106 -15.86 -3.97 6.29
C GLY A 106 -14.60 -4.04 5.44
N MET A 107 -14.23 -5.24 4.96
CA MET A 107 -12.94 -5.46 4.29
C MET A 107 -13.03 -5.38 2.76
N ALA A 108 -14.18 -5.63 2.14
CA ALA A 108 -14.27 -5.64 0.68
C ALA A 108 -13.93 -4.28 0.03
N PRO A 109 -14.47 -3.13 0.49
CA PRO A 109 -14.12 -1.82 -0.08
C PRO A 109 -12.62 -1.47 0.00
N PRO A 110 -11.93 -1.53 1.17
CA PRO A 110 -10.53 -1.18 1.24
C PRO A 110 -9.63 -2.15 0.46
N VAL A 111 -9.95 -3.45 0.44
CA VAL A 111 -9.18 -4.44 -0.34
C VAL A 111 -9.34 -4.21 -1.83
N LEU A 112 -10.56 -4.00 -2.33
CA LEU A 112 -10.78 -3.73 -3.75
C LEU A 112 -10.15 -2.42 -4.20
N TYR A 113 -10.21 -1.39 -3.36
CA TYR A 113 -9.55 -0.12 -3.61
C TYR A 113 -8.02 -0.29 -3.66
N PHE A 114 -7.44 -1.04 -2.71
CA PHE A 114 -6.02 -1.37 -2.71
C PHE A 114 -5.59 -2.17 -3.95
N LEU A 115 -6.39 -3.15 -4.39
CA LEU A 115 -6.12 -3.91 -5.61
C LEU A 115 -6.20 -3.05 -6.87
N TRP A 116 -7.12 -2.07 -6.90
CA TRP A 116 -7.18 -1.08 -7.98
C TRP A 116 -5.95 -0.17 -7.98
N MET A 117 -5.57 0.39 -6.83
CA MET A 117 -4.35 1.19 -6.67
C MET A 117 -3.12 0.41 -7.12
N ARG A 118 -2.90 -0.80 -6.59
CA ARG A 118 -1.76 -1.65 -6.98
C ARG A 118 -1.70 -1.95 -8.49
N ARG A 119 -2.84 -2.00 -9.17
CA ARG A 119 -2.90 -2.25 -10.61
C ARG A 119 -2.61 -1.00 -11.43
N ASN A 120 -3.17 0.14 -11.03
CA ASN A 120 -3.11 1.39 -11.80
C ASN A 120 -1.93 2.28 -11.41
N ASP A 121 -1.40 2.09 -10.21
CA ASP A 121 -0.48 3.00 -9.52
C ASP A 121 0.79 2.28 -9.05
N ARG A 122 1.32 1.41 -9.92
CA ARG A 122 2.49 0.56 -9.64
C ARG A 122 3.79 1.36 -9.45
N TYR A 123 3.87 2.54 -10.05
CA TYR A 123 5.13 3.28 -10.22
C TYR A 123 5.27 4.45 -9.24
N GLU A 124 4.23 4.75 -8.46
CA GLU A 124 4.33 5.69 -7.35
C GLU A 124 4.93 4.97 -6.15
N GLU A 125 5.90 5.60 -5.49
CA GLU A 125 6.46 5.05 -4.25
C GLU A 125 5.34 5.04 -3.20
N GLU A 126 4.89 3.85 -2.81
CA GLU A 126 3.90 3.71 -1.74
C GLU A 126 4.48 4.36 -0.47
N PRO A 127 3.82 5.34 0.15
CA PRO A 127 4.31 5.95 1.37
C PRO A 127 4.13 4.94 2.51
N LEU A 128 5.09 4.02 2.64
CA LEU A 128 5.08 2.97 3.67
C LEU A 128 4.93 3.54 5.07
N GLY A 129 5.41 4.76 5.30
CA GLY A 129 5.15 5.51 6.53
C GLY A 129 3.66 5.72 6.81
N MET A 130 2.85 6.07 5.80
CA MET A 130 1.38 6.17 5.95
C MET A 130 0.74 4.80 6.18
N VAL A 131 1.17 3.75 5.46
CA VAL A 131 0.64 2.39 5.66
C VAL A 131 0.91 1.92 7.09
N LEU A 132 2.16 2.03 7.55
CA LEU A 132 2.55 1.70 8.93
C LEU A 132 1.81 2.56 9.96
N PHE A 133 1.60 3.85 9.67
CA PHE A 133 0.79 4.73 10.52
C PHE A 133 -0.66 4.26 10.64
N THR A 134 -1.32 3.91 9.53
CA THR A 134 -2.71 3.41 9.56
C THR A 134 -2.85 2.09 10.31
N ILE A 135 -1.89 1.17 10.14
CA ILE A 135 -1.83 -0.09 10.90
C ILE A 135 -1.61 0.20 12.39
N GLY A 136 -0.64 1.05 12.71
CA GLY A 136 -0.34 1.45 14.10
C GLY A 136 -1.53 2.11 14.78
N TRP A 137 -2.25 2.99 14.08
CA TRP A 137 -3.47 3.62 14.57
C TRP A 137 -4.58 2.60 14.83
N GLY A 138 -4.75 1.61 13.94
CA GLY A 138 -5.69 0.51 14.14
C GLY A 138 -5.40 -0.32 15.40
N VAL A 139 -4.12 -0.66 15.63
CA VAL A 139 -3.70 -1.37 16.85
C VAL A 139 -3.94 -0.52 18.10
N PHE A 140 -3.58 0.76 18.07
CA PHE A 140 -3.80 1.69 19.18
C PHE A 140 -5.28 1.79 19.56
N VAL A 141 -6.16 2.03 18.58
CA VAL A 141 -7.61 2.11 18.79
C VAL A 141 -8.17 0.77 19.27
N GLY A 142 -7.71 -0.36 18.71
CA GLY A 142 -8.16 -1.70 19.10
C GLY A 142 -7.83 -2.05 20.55
N LEU A 143 -6.61 -1.77 21.00
CA LEU A 143 -6.20 -1.97 22.40
C LEU A 143 -7.01 -1.10 23.36
N PHE A 144 -7.17 0.18 23.01
CA PHE A 144 -7.93 1.13 23.83
C PHE A 144 -9.42 0.75 23.92
N ALA A 145 -10.03 0.37 22.79
CA ALA A 145 -11.41 -0.10 22.75
C ALA A 145 -11.60 -1.39 23.56
N GLY A 146 -10.66 -2.34 23.48
CA GLY A 146 -10.69 -3.56 24.28
C GLY A 146 -10.69 -3.27 25.77
N MET A 147 -9.81 -2.38 26.23
CA MET A 147 -9.75 -1.95 27.63
C MET A 147 -11.02 -1.22 28.07
N LEU A 148 -11.54 -0.30 27.25
CA LEU A 148 -12.75 0.45 27.59
C LEU A 148 -13.97 -0.47 27.67
N ASN A 149 -14.08 -1.43 26.73
CA ASN A 149 -15.18 -2.39 26.70
C ASN A 149 -15.16 -3.33 27.91
N SER A 150 -13.98 -3.77 28.37
CA SER A 150 -13.89 -4.59 29.58
C SER A 150 -14.34 -3.81 30.82
N LEU A 151 -13.89 -2.56 30.98
CA LEU A 151 -14.30 -1.70 32.10
C LEU A 151 -15.81 -1.43 32.10
N LEU A 152 -16.39 -1.14 30.93
CA LEU A 152 -17.83 -0.93 30.76
C LEU A 152 -18.63 -2.20 31.07
N SER A 153 -18.13 -3.36 30.64
CA SER A 153 -18.81 -4.63 30.92
C SER A 153 -18.88 -4.93 32.42
N GLU A 154 -17.79 -4.72 33.17
CA GLU A 154 -17.77 -4.92 34.62
C GLU A 154 -18.71 -3.94 35.35
N GLY A 155 -18.75 -2.68 34.93
CA GLY A 155 -19.66 -1.68 35.49
C GLY A 155 -21.15 -1.98 35.22
N LEU A 156 -21.48 -2.49 34.03
CA LEU A 156 -22.83 -2.93 33.67
C LEU A 156 -23.28 -4.17 34.47
N HIS A 157 -22.36 -5.11 34.72
CA HIS A 157 -22.66 -6.25 35.58
C HIS A 157 -22.96 -5.81 37.01
N LEU A 158 -22.17 -4.91 37.60
CA LEU A 158 -22.41 -4.39 38.95
C LEU A 158 -23.74 -3.62 39.08
N GLY A 159 -24.14 -2.88 38.05
CA GLY A 159 -25.42 -2.16 38.02
C GLY A 159 -26.66 -3.05 37.84
N ALA A 160 -26.51 -4.31 37.41
CA ALA A 160 -27.61 -5.26 37.24
C ALA A 160 -27.94 -6.05 38.53
N TYR A 161 -27.10 -5.97 39.56
CA TYR A 161 -27.28 -6.65 40.86
C TYR A 161 -27.70 -5.69 41.99
N ILE A 162 -28.03 -4.43 41.68
CA ILE A 162 -28.58 -3.40 42.58
C ILE A 162 -30.00 -3.08 42.12
#